data_AF-A0A955ADV2-F1
#
_entry.id   AF-A0A955ADV2-F1
#
_cell.length_a   1.000
_cell.length_b   1.000
_cell.length_c   1.000
_cell.angle_alpha   90.00
_cell.angle_beta   90.00
_cell.angle_gamma   90.00
#
_symmetry.space_group_name_H-M   'P 1'
#
loop_
_entity.id
_entity.type
_entity.pdbx_description
1 polymer ?
#
loop_
_entity_poly.entity_id
_entity_poly.type
_entity_poly.pdbx_seq_one_letter_code
_entity_poly.pdbx_strand_id
1 'polypeptide(L)'
;MKKLVGRSFRVFDWPAFRLTGEFEIESPYVWDTSRLYTQGEITLVSFSDVLPGDYSRDGAVDAADYTVWKDAFGSTSNLAADGNGDGFVDVADYTVWKDNFGAERSFSETPKATTVPEGVWYSWLMWSALVGIRHMASPTTLIQLEVRTRRPLRRNVER
;
A
#
# COMPACT_ATOMS: atom_id res chain seq x y z
N MET A 1 -16.21 -1.71 15.21
CA MET A 1 -15.35 -1.51 14.01
C MET A 1 -13.84 -1.48 14.26
N LYS A 2 -13.31 -1.44 15.50
CA LYS A 2 -11.86 -1.44 15.79
C LYS A 2 -11.04 -2.60 15.17
N LYS A 3 -11.68 -3.61 14.58
CA LYS A 3 -11.04 -4.82 14.02
C LYS A 3 -10.46 -4.66 12.60
N LEU A 4 -10.73 -3.57 11.89
CA LEU A 4 -10.33 -3.41 10.49
C LEU A 4 -9.29 -2.31 10.24
N VAL A 5 -9.00 -1.47 11.25
CA VAL A 5 -7.91 -0.50 11.17
C VAL A 5 -6.59 -1.20 10.91
N GLY A 6 -5.76 -0.63 10.02
CA GLY A 6 -4.48 -1.18 9.60
C GLY A 6 -4.61 -2.37 8.67
N ARG A 7 -5.84 -2.76 8.30
CA ARG A 7 -6.07 -3.83 7.34
C ARG A 7 -6.04 -3.27 5.93
N SER A 8 -5.21 -3.90 5.11
CA SER A 8 -5.13 -3.65 3.69
C SER A 8 -6.21 -4.38 2.92
N PHE A 9 -6.77 -3.70 1.93
CA PHE A 9 -7.72 -4.27 0.99
C PHE A 9 -7.11 -4.18 -0.39
N ARG A 10 -6.99 -5.35 -1.02
CA ARG A 10 -6.67 -5.43 -2.44
C ARG A 10 -7.93 -5.07 -3.22
N VAL A 11 -7.88 -3.96 -3.92
CA VAL A 11 -8.97 -3.44 -4.75
C VAL A 11 -8.81 -3.95 -6.18
N PHE A 12 -7.57 -4.05 -6.68
CA PHE A 12 -7.29 -4.43 -8.06
C PHE A 12 -6.04 -5.33 -8.17
N ASP A 13 -6.08 -6.25 -9.13
CA ASP A 13 -4.91 -7.01 -9.59
C ASP A 13 -4.41 -6.40 -10.89
N TRP A 14 -3.30 -5.65 -10.86
CA TRP A 14 -2.73 -5.03 -12.05
C TRP A 14 -1.78 -6.01 -12.76
N PRO A 15 -2.14 -6.60 -13.93
CA PRO A 15 -1.29 -7.63 -14.52
C PRO A 15 -0.13 -7.06 -15.35
N ALA A 16 -0.15 -5.77 -15.72
CA ALA A 16 0.96 -5.10 -16.42
C ALA A 16 0.73 -3.59 -16.72
N PHE A 17 -0.43 -3.02 -16.37
CA PHE A 17 -0.81 -1.68 -16.82
C PHE A 17 -0.44 -0.62 -15.78
N ARG A 18 -0.03 0.56 -16.25
CA ARG A 18 0.00 1.77 -15.40
C ARG A 18 -1.31 2.50 -15.59
N LEU A 19 -2.07 2.60 -14.51
CA LEU A 19 -3.23 3.48 -14.51
C LEU A 19 -2.78 4.94 -14.57
N THR A 20 -3.52 5.73 -15.33
CA THR A 20 -3.40 7.18 -15.38
C THR A 20 -4.75 7.78 -15.03
N GLY A 21 -4.79 8.72 -14.10
CA GLY A 21 -6.02 9.35 -13.58
C GLY A 21 -5.95 9.59 -12.08
N GLU A 22 -6.91 10.34 -11.55
CA GLU A 22 -7.09 10.60 -10.12
C GLU A 22 -8.29 9.77 -9.63
N PHE A 23 -8.12 8.96 -8.58
CA PHE A 23 -9.22 8.26 -7.93
C PHE A 23 -9.80 9.14 -6.82
N GLU A 24 -11.10 9.42 -6.93
CA GLU A 24 -11.87 10.03 -5.85
C GLU A 24 -12.46 8.93 -4.97
N ILE A 25 -12.26 9.03 -3.65
CA ILE A 25 -12.80 8.09 -2.67
C ILE A 25 -13.80 8.84 -1.79
N GLU A 26 -15.08 8.56 -1.96
CA GLU A 26 -16.12 9.05 -1.06
C GLU A 26 -16.34 8.03 0.07
N SER A 27 -15.83 8.33 1.26
CA SER A 27 -15.93 7.45 2.41
C SER A 27 -16.04 8.26 3.71
N PRO A 28 -16.82 7.81 4.70
CA PRO A 28 -16.77 8.37 6.05
C PRO A 28 -15.48 8.00 6.80
N TYR A 29 -14.60 7.17 6.20
CA TYR A 29 -13.32 6.76 6.76
C TYR A 29 -12.15 7.30 5.96
N VAL A 30 -11.01 7.46 6.63
CA VAL A 30 -9.76 7.85 5.98
C VAL A 30 -9.05 6.59 5.47
N TRP A 31 -8.55 6.68 4.23
CA TRP A 31 -7.87 5.60 3.54
C TRP A 31 -6.48 6.06 3.09
N ASP A 32 -5.45 5.25 3.35
CA ASP A 32 -4.15 5.40 2.72
C ASP A 32 -4.20 4.79 1.31
N THR A 33 -3.94 5.62 0.30
CA THR A 33 -3.98 5.29 -1.14
C THR A 33 -2.61 5.23 -1.79
N SER A 34 -1.52 5.37 -1.02
CA SER A 34 -0.13 5.40 -1.52
C SER A 34 0.24 4.18 -2.38
N ARG A 35 -0.41 3.04 -2.12
CA ARG A 35 -0.19 1.76 -2.79
C ARG A 35 -1.26 1.40 -3.84
N LEU A 36 -2.23 2.29 -4.09
CA LEU A 36 -3.33 2.03 -5.03
C LEU A 36 -2.82 1.86 -6.47
N TYR A 37 -2.00 2.81 -6.95
CA TYR A 37 -1.50 2.80 -8.33
C TYR A 37 -0.35 1.81 -8.57
N THR A 38 0.35 1.40 -7.52
CA THR A 38 1.51 0.50 -7.63
C THR A 38 1.15 -0.95 -7.38
N GLN A 39 0.22 -1.21 -6.46
CA GLN A 39 -0.07 -2.55 -5.95
C GLN A 39 -1.58 -2.84 -5.85
N GLY A 40 -2.43 -1.86 -6.18
CA GLY A 40 -3.89 -2.03 -6.14
C GLY A 40 -4.43 -2.14 -4.73
N GLU A 41 -3.74 -1.56 -3.75
CA GLU A 41 -4.04 -1.72 -2.32
C GLU A 41 -4.41 -0.38 -1.68
N ILE A 42 -5.43 -0.39 -0.84
CA ILE A 42 -5.76 0.72 0.07
C ILE A 42 -5.77 0.20 1.50
N THR A 43 -5.39 1.04 2.46
CA THR A 43 -5.36 0.67 3.88
C THR A 43 -6.33 1.53 4.66
N LEU A 44 -7.22 0.91 5.43
CA LEU A 44 -8.10 1.65 6.34
C LEU A 44 -7.27 2.18 7.51
N VAL A 45 -7.13 3.50 7.64
CA VAL A 45 -6.42 4.10 8.77
C VAL A 45 -7.39 4.47 9.89
N SER A 46 -6.93 4.39 11.13
CA SER A 46 -7.69 4.87 12.27
C SER A 46 -7.64 6.39 12.32
N PHE A 47 -8.77 7.03 12.64
CA PHE A 47 -8.79 8.43 13.06
C PHE A 47 -7.89 8.71 14.28
N SER A 48 -7.52 7.69 15.06
CA SER A 48 -6.55 7.82 16.16
C SER A 48 -5.09 7.91 15.72
N ASP A 49 -4.81 7.85 14.41
CA ASP A 49 -3.47 8.04 13.85
C ASP A 49 -3.31 9.40 13.16
N VAL A 50 -4.30 10.28 13.26
CA VAL A 50 -4.16 11.68 12.86
C VAL A 50 -3.33 12.36 13.94
N LEU A 51 -2.25 13.03 13.54
CA LEU A 51 -1.43 13.76 14.48
C LEU A 51 -2.28 14.91 15.05
N PRO A 52 -2.24 15.18 16.36
CA PRO A 52 -2.86 16.40 16.88
C PRO A 52 -2.31 17.60 16.11
N GLY A 53 -3.19 18.41 15.52
CA GLY A 53 -2.78 19.54 14.67
C GLY A 53 -2.68 19.26 13.17
N ASP A 54 -2.77 18.00 12.70
CA ASP A 54 -2.85 17.62 11.28
C ASP A 54 -4.28 17.80 10.77
N TYR A 55 -4.65 19.06 10.52
CA TYR A 55 -5.98 19.48 10.10
C TYR A 55 -6.23 19.21 8.61
N SER A 56 -5.17 19.17 7.79
CA SER A 56 -5.20 18.82 6.38
C SER A 56 -5.30 17.31 6.14
N ARG A 57 -4.94 16.50 7.15
CA ARG A 57 -4.93 15.03 7.16
C ARG A 57 -3.95 14.44 6.15
N ASP A 58 -2.84 15.12 5.91
CA ASP A 58 -1.78 14.65 5.01
C ASP A 58 -0.70 13.84 5.75
N GLY A 59 -0.82 13.71 7.08
CA GLY A 59 0.11 12.98 7.91
C GLY A 59 1.31 13.79 8.38
N ALA A 60 1.32 15.10 8.14
CA ALA A 60 2.26 16.06 8.71
C ALA A 60 1.50 17.15 9.48
N VAL A 61 2.19 17.80 10.42
CA VAL A 61 1.69 19.01 11.09
C VAL A 61 2.54 20.18 10.62
N ASP A 62 2.11 20.88 9.59
CA ASP A 62 2.88 21.91 8.92
C ASP A 62 2.07 23.17 8.56
N ALA A 63 2.57 23.98 7.62
CA ALA A 63 1.93 25.23 7.23
C ALA A 63 0.60 25.03 6.47
N ALA A 64 0.36 23.87 5.87
CA ALA A 64 -0.91 23.53 5.22
C ALA A 64 -2.05 23.43 6.24
N ASP A 65 -1.78 22.89 7.43
CA ASP A 65 -2.79 22.81 8.50
C ASP A 65 -3.18 24.18 9.03
N TYR A 66 -2.23 25.12 9.06
CA TYR A 66 -2.51 26.50 9.44
C TYR A 66 -3.51 27.17 8.50
N THR A 67 -3.48 26.85 7.20
CA THR A 67 -4.51 27.33 6.27
C THR A 67 -5.87 26.74 6.56
N VAL A 68 -5.96 25.45 6.91
CA VAL A 68 -7.23 24.81 7.31
C VAL A 68 -7.79 25.45 8.58
N TRP A 69 -6.96 25.69 9.59
CA TRP A 69 -7.38 26.37 10.82
C TRP A 69 -7.88 27.78 10.55
N LYS A 70 -7.15 28.58 9.76
CA LYS A 70 -7.57 29.95 9.41
C LYS A 70 -8.92 29.98 8.70
N ASP A 71 -9.14 29.06 7.76
CA ASP A 71 -10.38 29.02 6.98
C ASP A 71 -11.58 28.56 7.84
N ALA A 72 -11.33 27.80 8.91
CA ALA A 72 -12.34 27.34 9.85
C ALA A 72 -12.49 28.23 11.10
N PHE A 73 -11.62 29.22 11.31
CA PHE A 73 -11.57 30.02 12.55
C PHE A 73 -12.92 30.70 12.87
N GLY A 74 -13.39 30.50 14.10
CA GLY A 74 -14.68 30.98 14.59
C GLY A 74 -15.88 30.15 14.16
N SER A 75 -15.68 28.98 13.53
CA SER A 75 -16.76 28.10 13.10
C SER A 75 -17.22 27.16 14.20
N THR A 76 -18.54 26.96 14.30
CA THR A 76 -19.20 25.90 15.10
C THR A 76 -19.74 24.77 14.22
N SER A 77 -19.59 24.86 12.90
CA SER A 77 -20.18 23.92 11.93
C SER A 77 -19.13 23.26 11.04
N ASN A 78 -18.08 23.98 10.67
CA ASN A 78 -16.89 23.44 10.05
C ASN A 78 -15.83 23.17 11.12
N LEU A 79 -15.84 21.94 11.65
CA LEU A 79 -14.95 21.50 12.73
C LEU A 79 -13.69 20.78 12.21
N ALA A 80 -13.27 21.08 10.97
CA ALA A 80 -12.09 20.46 10.37
C ALA A 80 -10.80 20.71 11.18
N ALA A 81 -10.73 21.84 11.88
CA ALA A 81 -9.61 22.25 12.73
C ALA A 81 -9.97 22.36 14.22
N ASP A 82 -11.02 21.66 14.67
CA ASP A 82 -11.37 21.51 16.09
C ASP A 82 -10.44 20.47 16.72
N GLY A 83 -9.22 20.90 17.04
CA GLY A 83 -8.15 20.06 17.56
C GLY A 83 -8.29 19.73 19.04
N ASN A 84 -9.01 20.55 19.81
CA ASN A 84 -9.30 20.29 21.23
C ASN A 84 -10.62 19.50 21.44
N GLY A 85 -11.48 19.44 20.43
CA GLY A 85 -12.74 18.68 20.42
C GLY A 85 -13.88 19.35 21.18
N ASP A 86 -13.87 20.68 21.35
CA ASP A 86 -14.90 21.41 22.11
C ASP A 86 -16.09 21.87 21.25
N GLY A 87 -16.03 21.65 19.93
CA GLY A 87 -17.07 22.02 18.98
C GLY A 87 -16.97 23.47 18.49
N PHE A 88 -15.86 24.16 18.73
CA PHE A 88 -15.61 25.53 18.27
C PHE A 88 -14.16 25.72 17.84
N VAL A 89 -13.94 26.12 16.58
CA VAL A 89 -12.57 26.34 16.09
C VAL A 89 -12.06 27.71 16.55
N ASP A 90 -11.12 27.74 17.48
CA ASP A 90 -10.56 28.98 18.02
C ASP A 90 -9.05 28.94 18.31
N VAL A 91 -8.59 29.81 19.22
CA VAL A 91 -7.18 29.96 19.57
C VAL A 91 -6.66 28.74 20.38
N ALA A 92 -7.54 27.99 21.05
CA ALA A 92 -7.16 26.74 21.70
C ALA A 92 -6.70 25.71 20.65
N ASP A 93 -7.37 25.62 19.49
CA ASP A 93 -6.97 24.72 18.41
C ASP A 93 -5.70 25.16 17.70
N TYR A 94 -5.48 26.47 17.59
CA TYR A 94 -4.19 26.99 17.14
C TYR A 94 -3.05 26.51 18.05
N THR A 95 -3.31 26.44 19.36
CA THR A 95 -2.32 25.94 20.33
C THR A 95 -2.05 24.46 20.12
N VAL A 96 -3.08 23.65 19.82
CA VAL A 96 -2.91 22.24 19.44
C VAL A 96 -2.00 22.09 18.22
N TRP A 97 -2.25 22.84 17.14
CA TRP A 97 -1.38 22.83 15.95
C TRP A 97 0.06 23.25 16.30
N LYS A 98 0.21 24.36 17.01
CA LYS A 98 1.52 24.92 17.36
C LYS A 98 2.35 23.96 18.20
N ASP A 99 1.74 23.27 19.16
CA ASP A 99 2.41 22.34 20.06
C ASP A 99 2.91 21.08 19.35
N ASN A 100 2.34 20.77 18.17
CA ASN A 100 2.67 19.58 17.39
C ASN A 100 3.35 19.89 16.05
N PHE A 101 3.65 21.17 15.76
CA PHE A 101 4.26 21.58 14.50
C PHE A 101 5.57 20.83 14.22
N GLY A 102 5.69 20.29 13.01
CA GLY A 102 6.80 19.44 12.57
C GLY A 102 6.65 17.96 12.96
N ALA A 103 5.55 17.56 13.59
CA ALA A 103 5.24 16.14 13.74
C ALA A 103 4.91 15.55 12.36
N GLU A 104 5.50 14.40 12.06
CA GLU A 104 5.26 13.67 10.81
C GLU A 104 5.03 12.20 11.12
N ARG A 105 4.11 11.59 10.37
CA ARG A 105 3.85 10.16 10.47
C ARG A 105 5.00 9.40 9.82
N SER A 106 5.81 8.74 10.65
CA SER A 106 6.77 7.76 10.15
C SER A 106 6.02 6.53 9.64
N PHE A 107 5.85 6.43 8.33
CA PHE A 107 5.50 5.17 7.71
C PHE A 107 6.69 4.24 7.88
N SER A 108 6.56 3.22 8.72
CA SER A 108 7.49 2.10 8.70
C SER A 108 7.28 1.40 7.36
N GLU A 109 8.02 1.83 6.34
CA GLU A 109 8.18 1.04 5.13
C GLU A 109 8.61 -0.36 5.59
N THR A 110 7.77 -1.35 5.34
CA THR A 110 8.22 -2.73 5.43
C THR A 110 9.43 -2.80 4.49
N PRO A 111 10.64 -3.14 4.97
CA PRO A 111 11.83 -3.03 4.16
C PRO A 111 11.56 -3.79 2.87
N LYS A 112 11.58 -3.06 1.75
CA LYS A 112 11.58 -3.66 0.42
C LYS A 112 12.65 -4.73 0.49
N ALA A 113 12.26 -5.99 0.35
CA ALA A 113 13.19 -7.11 0.31
C ALA A 113 14.24 -6.72 -0.73
N THR A 114 15.40 -6.29 -0.24
CA THR A 114 16.52 -5.96 -1.10
C THR A 114 16.82 -7.29 -1.74
N THR A 115 16.68 -7.33 -3.06
CA THR A 115 17.01 -8.45 -3.94
C THR A 115 18.00 -9.36 -3.22
N VAL A 116 17.53 -10.54 -2.79
CA VAL A 116 18.40 -11.57 -2.25
C VAL A 116 19.55 -11.66 -3.25
N PRO A 117 20.81 -11.32 -2.88
CA PRO A 117 21.91 -11.41 -3.82
C PRO A 117 21.89 -12.82 -4.34
N GLU A 118 21.89 -12.96 -5.66
CA GLU A 118 21.76 -14.23 -6.39
C GLU A 118 22.88 -15.26 -6.10
N GLY A 119 23.67 -15.06 -5.04
CA GLY A 119 24.74 -15.92 -4.55
C GLY A 119 24.55 -16.58 -3.17
N VAL A 120 23.40 -16.50 -2.49
CA VAL A 120 23.21 -17.23 -1.20
C VAL A 120 22.78 -18.70 -1.34
N TRP A 121 22.70 -19.24 -2.56
CA TRP A 121 22.31 -20.64 -2.78
C TRP A 121 23.35 -21.67 -2.28
N TYR A 122 24.59 -21.25 -2.01
CA TYR A 122 25.66 -22.19 -1.62
C TYR A 122 25.73 -22.49 -0.12
N SER A 123 25.05 -21.72 0.74
CA SER A 123 25.12 -21.95 2.21
C SER A 123 24.28 -23.14 2.67
N TRP A 124 23.33 -23.62 1.84
CA TRP A 124 22.53 -24.82 2.14
C TRP A 124 23.19 -26.14 1.68
N LEU A 125 24.21 -26.09 0.82
CA LEU A 125 24.90 -27.28 0.32
C LEU A 125 26.09 -27.73 1.19
N MET A 126 26.51 -26.95 2.18
CA MET A 126 27.64 -27.30 3.06
C MET A 126 27.23 -28.03 4.35
N TRP A 127 25.92 -28.17 4.64
CA TRP A 127 25.42 -28.90 5.83
C TRP A 127 24.83 -30.29 5.55
N SER A 128 24.80 -30.76 4.31
CA SER A 128 24.37 -32.13 3.98
C SER A 128 25.51 -33.14 3.93
N ALA A 129 26.74 -32.75 4.24
CA ALA A 129 27.90 -33.65 4.21
C ALA A 129 27.99 -34.64 5.40
N LEU A 130 27.02 -34.68 6.32
CA LEU A 130 27.07 -35.59 7.48
C LEU A 130 25.86 -36.49 7.71
N VAL A 131 24.83 -36.44 6.86
CA VAL A 131 23.73 -37.42 6.94
C VAL A 131 23.47 -37.99 5.56
N GLY A 132 23.97 -39.21 5.34
CA GLY A 132 23.79 -39.96 4.10
C GLY A 132 22.31 -40.21 3.83
N ILE A 133 21.75 -39.45 2.90
CA ILE A 133 20.49 -39.79 2.26
C ILE A 133 20.74 -39.80 0.75
N ARG A 134 20.84 -40.99 0.16
CA ARG A 134 20.76 -41.15 -1.30
C ARG A 134 19.35 -40.74 -1.72
N HIS A 135 19.20 -39.56 -2.34
CA HIS A 135 18.06 -39.28 -3.20
C HIS A 135 18.54 -39.20 -4.64
N MET A 136 17.94 -40.09 -5.44
CA MET A 136 18.18 -40.28 -6.85
C MET A 136 17.84 -38.98 -7.59
N ALA A 137 18.75 -38.49 -8.43
CA ALA A 137 18.48 -37.39 -9.33
C ALA A 137 17.41 -37.79 -10.35
N SER A 138 16.39 -36.97 -10.56
CA SER A 138 15.65 -36.95 -11.82
C SER A 138 15.53 -35.51 -12.32
N PRO A 139 16.02 -35.22 -13.54
CA PRO A 139 16.07 -33.86 -14.07
C PRO A 139 14.71 -33.42 -14.64
N THR A 140 14.31 -32.22 -14.23
CA THR A 140 13.74 -31.15 -15.07
C THR A 140 12.62 -31.52 -16.06
N THR A 141 11.36 -31.37 -15.64
CA THR A 141 10.23 -31.23 -16.57
C THR A 141 10.16 -29.79 -17.05
N LEU A 142 10.69 -29.51 -18.25
CA LEU A 142 10.39 -28.29 -19.00
C LEU A 142 8.98 -28.43 -19.59
N ILE A 143 8.07 -27.55 -19.19
CA ILE A 143 6.76 -27.42 -19.85
C ILE A 143 6.98 -26.62 -21.14
N GLN A 144 7.06 -27.32 -22.28
CA GLN A 144 7.06 -26.72 -23.61
C GLN A 144 5.62 -26.37 -24.02
N LEU A 145 5.39 -25.11 -24.39
CA LEU A 145 4.11 -24.57 -24.85
C LEU A 145 3.95 -24.91 -26.36
N GLU A 146 3.31 -26.04 -26.68
CA GLU A 146 3.08 -26.45 -28.07
C GLU A 146 1.89 -25.67 -28.69
N VAL A 147 2.18 -24.66 -29.53
CA VAL A 147 1.19 -23.97 -30.36
C VAL A 147 0.81 -24.87 -31.54
N ARG A 148 -0.30 -25.62 -31.41
CA ARG A 148 -0.85 -26.44 -32.51
C ARG A 148 -1.41 -25.55 -33.63
N THR A 149 -0.67 -25.41 -34.72
CA THR A 149 -1.23 -24.95 -36.01
C THR A 149 -1.92 -26.13 -36.70
N ARG A 150 -3.25 -26.05 -36.90
CA ARG A 150 -3.99 -27.06 -37.69
C ARG A 150 -3.60 -26.92 -39.16
N ARG A 151 -2.84 -27.87 -39.72
CA ARG A 151 -2.68 -28.01 -41.19
C ARG A 151 -3.82 -28.86 -41.78
N PRO A 152 -4.25 -28.55 -43.02
CA PRO A 152 -5.44 -29.15 -43.64
C PRO A 152 -5.18 -30.58 -44.14
N LEU A 153 -6.22 -31.42 -44.07
CA LEU A 153 -6.22 -32.77 -44.65
C LEU A 153 -6.27 -32.67 -46.18
N ARG A 154 -5.14 -32.95 -46.85
CA ARG A 154 -5.14 -33.46 -48.23
C ARG A 154 -4.86 -34.96 -48.19
N ARG A 155 -5.73 -35.76 -48.83
CA ARG A 155 -5.37 -37.10 -49.32
C ARG A 155 -5.87 -37.22 -50.77
N ASN A 156 -4.90 -37.14 -51.69
CA ASN A 156 -4.91 -37.69 -53.06
C ASN A 156 -4.70 -39.22 -52.93
N VAL A 157 -5.06 -40.17 -53.81
CA VAL A 157 -5.54 -40.20 -55.21
C VAL A 157 -5.90 -41.68 -55.56
N GLU A 158 -6.76 -41.87 -56.59
CA GLU A 158 -6.96 -43.04 -57.49
C GLU A 158 -7.58 -44.38 -57.01
N ARG A 159 -8.70 -44.76 -57.66
CA ARG A 159 -8.74 -45.75 -58.77
C ARG A 159 -9.80 -45.36 -59.80
#